data_AF-A0A507DYB2-F1
#
_entry.id   AF-A0A507DYB2-F1
#
_cell.length_a   1.000
_cell.length_b   1.000
_cell.length_c   1.000
_cell.angle_alpha   90.00
_cell.angle_beta   90.00
_cell.angle_gamma   90.00
#
_symmetry.space_group_name_H-M   'P 1'
#
loop_
_entity.id
_entity.type
_entity.pdbx_description
1 polymer ?
#
loop_
_entity_poly.entity_id
_entity_poly.type
_entity_poly.pdbx_seq_one_letter_code
_entity_poly.pdbx_strand_id
1 'polypeptide(L)'
;MYGPGSGYAVFAGKDASRALGMSSMKPDDCVADYSTLNAEQMETLDKWVLFYQKKYDIVGVMLQQTRLKHTTISSSRRLFTPEELSQYNGSDPSLPIYIALKGVVYDVTARPDLYAPGGQCAPFAGKDASYAFGKSARGLKNLTLDKVKSDVSELNEEELEALENWVAYYETAYKIVGRMT
;
A
#
# COMPACT_ATOMS: atom_id res chain seq x y z
N MET A 1 25.74 6.67 18.56
CA MET A 1 26.30 5.68 17.60
C MET A 1 25.97 5.99 16.15
N TYR A 2 24.81 6.57 15.82
CA TYR A 2 24.40 6.96 14.46
C TYR A 2 24.40 8.49 14.19
N GLY A 3 24.81 9.31 15.17
CA GLY A 3 24.80 10.78 15.04
C GLY A 3 26.01 11.32 14.25
N PRO A 4 26.02 12.61 13.87
CA PRO A 4 27.11 13.23 13.13
C PRO A 4 28.48 12.97 13.77
N GLY A 5 29.46 12.51 12.98
CA GLY A 5 30.82 12.21 13.44
C GLY A 5 31.02 10.84 14.12
N SER A 6 29.99 10.00 14.18
CA SER A 6 30.10 8.63 14.75
C SER A 6 30.26 7.55 13.67
N GLY A 7 30.81 6.39 14.04
CA GLY A 7 31.16 5.32 13.09
C GLY A 7 29.98 4.72 12.31
N TYR A 8 28.75 4.81 12.83
CA TYR A 8 27.54 4.34 12.14
C TYR A 8 26.72 5.50 11.54
N ALA A 9 27.26 6.72 11.51
CA ALA A 9 26.59 7.87 10.90
C ALA A 9 26.27 7.65 9.42
N VAL A 10 27.05 6.81 8.73
CA VAL A 10 26.86 6.47 7.32
C VAL A 10 25.52 5.78 7.03
N PHE A 11 24.94 5.12 8.03
CA PHE A 11 23.66 4.41 7.91
C PHE A 11 22.44 5.29 8.26
N ALA A 12 22.66 6.45 8.89
CA ALA A 12 21.56 7.28 9.35
C ALA A 12 20.75 7.84 8.18
N GLY A 13 19.43 7.62 8.21
CA GLY A 13 18.49 8.13 7.19
C GLY A 13 18.58 7.44 5.83
N LYS A 14 19.24 6.27 5.74
CA LYS A 14 19.40 5.51 4.50
C LYS A 14 19.01 4.05 4.70
N ASP A 15 18.73 3.35 3.61
CA ASP A 15 18.69 1.90 3.61
C ASP A 15 20.13 1.37 3.61
N ALA A 16 20.51 0.72 4.72
CA ALA A 16 21.84 0.16 4.92
C ALA A 16 21.92 -1.33 4.58
N SER A 17 20.89 -1.94 3.99
CA SER A 17 20.78 -3.39 3.79
C SER A 17 21.97 -3.96 3.00
N ARG A 18 22.33 -3.32 1.86
CA ARG A 18 23.50 -3.74 1.08
C ARG A 18 24.80 -3.57 1.86
N ALA A 19 24.99 -2.43 2.52
CA ALA A 19 26.19 -2.17 3.32
C ALA A 19 26.34 -3.15 4.49
N LEU A 20 25.26 -3.48 5.19
CA LEU A 20 25.26 -4.43 6.31
C LEU A 20 25.57 -5.85 5.83
N GLY A 21 24.98 -6.29 4.72
CA GLY A 21 25.31 -7.59 4.11
C GLY A 21 26.76 -7.69 3.64
N MET A 22 27.32 -6.59 3.11
CA MET A 22 28.73 -6.51 2.73
C MET A 22 29.69 -6.25 3.90
N SER A 23 29.18 -6.01 5.12
CA SER A 23 29.97 -5.49 6.24
C SER A 23 30.79 -4.22 5.88
N SER A 24 30.21 -3.36 5.05
CA SER A 24 30.82 -2.13 4.55
C SER A 24 30.38 -0.90 5.36
N MET A 25 31.31 0.01 5.60
CA MET A 25 31.05 1.33 6.18
C MET A 25 31.15 2.46 5.13
N LYS A 26 31.15 2.10 3.84
CA LYS A 26 31.22 3.09 2.75
C LYS A 26 29.84 3.70 2.50
N PRO A 27 29.74 5.03 2.39
CA PRO A 27 28.49 5.71 2.06
C PRO A 27 27.86 5.23 0.75
N ASP A 28 28.67 4.81 -0.23
CA ASP A 28 28.23 4.32 -1.56
C ASP A 28 27.57 2.94 -1.51
N ASP A 29 27.82 2.15 -0.46
CA ASP A 29 27.20 0.85 -0.27
C ASP A 29 25.86 0.95 0.50
N CYS A 30 25.56 2.12 1.07
CA CYS A 30 24.32 2.39 1.82
C CYS A 30 23.16 2.72 0.85
N VAL A 31 22.77 1.72 0.07
CA VAL A 31 21.71 1.79 -0.93
C VAL A 31 20.65 0.71 -0.68
N ALA A 32 19.41 0.99 -1.10
CA ALA A 32 18.26 0.10 -0.92
C ALA A 32 18.27 -1.15 -1.81
N ASP A 33 19.00 -1.09 -2.94
CA ASP A 33 19.19 -2.25 -3.80
C ASP A 33 20.32 -3.13 -3.25
N TYR A 34 19.92 -4.25 -2.62
CA TYR A 34 20.82 -5.29 -2.14
C TYR A 34 20.73 -6.57 -2.97
N SER A 35 20.14 -6.51 -4.18
CA SER A 35 20.04 -7.67 -5.08
C SER A 35 21.41 -8.19 -5.54
N THR A 36 22.45 -7.36 -5.42
CA THR A 36 23.84 -7.73 -5.74
C THR A 36 24.51 -8.59 -4.68
N LEU A 37 23.88 -8.79 -3.52
CA LEU A 37 24.46 -9.61 -2.45
C LEU A 37 24.43 -11.09 -2.83
N ASN A 38 25.52 -11.80 -2.52
CA ASN A 38 25.56 -13.25 -2.64
C ASN A 38 24.92 -13.93 -1.40
N ALA A 39 24.86 -15.27 -1.41
CA ALA A 39 24.19 -16.03 -0.34
C ALA A 39 24.81 -15.79 1.06
N GLU A 40 26.13 -15.73 1.18
CA GLU A 40 26.82 -15.49 2.46
C GLU A 40 26.57 -14.07 3.00
N GLN A 41 26.55 -13.09 2.10
CA GLN A 41 26.24 -11.71 2.42
C GLN A 41 24.77 -11.52 2.79
N MET A 42 23.87 -12.30 2.17
CA MET A 42 22.45 -12.31 2.53
C MET A 42 22.25 -12.88 3.94
N GLU A 43 22.93 -13.97 4.29
CA GLU A 43 22.88 -14.53 5.65
C GLU A 43 23.41 -13.53 6.69
N THR A 44 24.44 -12.76 6.32
CA THR A 44 24.97 -11.68 7.16
C THR A 44 23.94 -10.57 7.37
N LEU A 45 23.24 -10.16 6.31
CA LEU A 45 22.16 -9.19 6.38
C LEU A 45 21.01 -9.69 7.27
N ASP A 46 20.60 -10.95 7.14
CA ASP A 46 19.52 -11.53 7.96
C ASP A 46 19.85 -11.49 9.45
N LYS A 47 21.09 -11.81 9.83
CA LYS A 47 21.58 -11.70 11.21
C LYS A 47 21.49 -10.27 11.72
N TRP A 48 21.84 -9.28 10.88
CA TRP A 48 21.68 -7.87 11.24
C TRP A 48 20.21 -7.51 11.42
N VAL A 49 19.33 -7.88 10.51
CA VAL A 49 17.89 -7.59 10.61
C VAL A 49 17.33 -8.13 11.94
N LEU A 50 17.63 -9.38 12.29
CA LEU A 50 17.21 -9.96 13.56
C LEU A 50 17.75 -9.21 14.78
N PHE A 51 19.02 -8.79 14.74
CA PHE A 51 19.63 -7.99 15.80
C PHE A 51 18.92 -6.64 15.98
N TYR A 52 18.62 -5.93 14.87
CA TYR A 52 17.92 -4.65 14.92
C TYR A 52 16.47 -4.81 15.40
N GLN A 53 15.74 -5.81 14.91
CA GLN A 53 14.36 -6.10 15.36
C GLN A 53 14.28 -6.39 16.86
N LYS A 54 15.31 -7.04 17.42
CA LYS A 54 15.38 -7.31 18.86
C LYS A 54 15.74 -6.07 19.69
N LYS A 55 16.51 -5.14 19.12
CA LYS A 55 17.11 -4.01 19.85
C LYS A 55 16.35 -2.69 19.68
N TYR A 56 15.57 -2.55 18.61
CA TYR A 56 14.87 -1.31 18.24
C TYR A 56 13.46 -1.62 17.74
N ASP A 57 12.50 -0.79 18.16
CA ASP A 57 11.12 -0.90 17.67
C ASP A 57 11.03 -0.49 16.19
N ILE A 58 10.22 -1.23 15.44
CA ILE A 58 9.95 -0.93 14.04
C ILE A 58 8.91 0.19 13.99
N VAL A 59 9.36 1.41 13.66
CA VAL A 59 8.49 2.61 13.56
C VAL A 59 7.88 2.80 12.17
N GLY A 60 8.24 1.96 11.20
CA GLY A 60 7.75 2.01 9.82
C GLY A 60 8.60 1.17 8.88
N VAL A 61 8.11 0.93 7.67
CA VAL A 61 8.81 0.18 6.62
C VAL A 61 9.12 1.08 5.42
N MET A 62 10.31 0.95 4.85
CA MET A 62 10.65 1.61 3.58
C MET A 62 10.18 0.77 2.41
N LEU A 63 9.43 1.37 1.49
CA LEU A 63 9.02 0.72 0.25
C LEU A 63 10.23 0.62 -0.68
N GLN A 64 10.70 -0.60 -0.95
CA GLN A 64 11.80 -0.83 -1.88
C GLN A 64 11.34 -0.46 -3.31
N GLN A 65 12.05 0.47 -3.96
CA GLN A 65 11.69 0.99 -5.29
C GLN A 65 11.95 0.02 -6.46
N THR A 66 12.04 -1.29 -6.19
CA THR A 66 12.44 -2.30 -7.18
C THR A 66 11.22 -2.85 -7.93
N ARG A 67 10.58 -2.01 -8.77
CA ARG A 67 9.84 -2.32 -10.01
C ARG A 67 8.95 -1.16 -10.49
N LEU A 68 9.47 0.06 -10.47
CA LEU A 68 8.79 1.18 -11.12
C LEU A 68 9.13 1.16 -12.62
N LYS A 69 8.42 0.31 -13.39
CA LYS A 69 8.21 0.63 -14.80
C LYS A 69 7.40 1.93 -14.82
N HIS A 70 8.02 3.02 -15.24
CA HIS A 70 7.44 4.31 -15.61
C HIS A 70 5.88 4.40 -15.49
N THR A 71 5.38 4.63 -14.28
CA THR A 71 4.01 5.10 -14.05
C THR A 71 4.06 6.19 -12.99
N THR A 72 4.25 7.42 -13.47
CA THR A 72 3.67 8.65 -12.91
C THR A 72 3.51 8.73 -11.38
N ILE A 73 4.62 8.74 -10.65
CA ILE A 73 4.72 8.92 -9.17
C ILE A 73 4.22 10.30 -8.70
N SER A 74 3.69 11.15 -9.58
CA SER A 74 3.14 12.44 -9.19
C SER A 74 1.74 12.35 -8.56
N SER A 75 1.01 11.24 -8.70
CA SER A 75 -0.41 11.16 -8.27
C SER A 75 -0.60 10.58 -6.85
N SER A 76 0.40 9.89 -6.29
CA SER A 76 0.24 9.09 -5.05
C SER A 76 0.38 9.86 -3.73
N ARG A 77 0.55 11.20 -3.77
CA ARG A 77 0.63 12.06 -2.56
C ARG A 77 -0.70 12.70 -2.16
N ARG A 78 -1.78 12.51 -2.93
CA ARG A 78 -3.08 13.09 -2.60
C ARG A 78 -3.69 12.33 -1.43
N LEU A 79 -4.04 13.05 -0.38
CA LEU A 79 -4.85 12.57 0.72
C LEU A 79 -6.30 12.95 0.45
N PHE A 80 -7.21 12.04 0.73
CA PHE A 80 -8.65 12.21 0.57
C PHE A 80 -9.30 12.05 1.94
N THR A 81 -10.15 13.00 2.30
CA THR A 81 -11.13 12.75 3.36
C THR A 81 -12.29 11.93 2.80
N PRO A 82 -13.09 11.26 3.64
CA PRO A 82 -14.31 10.59 3.19
C PRO A 82 -15.24 11.51 2.40
N GLU A 83 -15.36 12.77 2.81
CA GLU A 83 -16.20 13.77 2.14
C GLU A 83 -15.65 14.13 0.76
N GLU A 84 -14.34 14.30 0.63
CA GLU A 84 -13.70 14.56 -0.67
C GLU A 84 -13.85 13.36 -1.61
N LEU A 85 -13.61 12.15 -1.11
CA LEU A 85 -13.75 10.94 -1.92
C LEU A 85 -15.20 10.76 -2.42
N SER A 86 -16.19 11.12 -1.60
CA SER A 86 -17.62 10.98 -1.93
C SER A 86 -18.07 11.75 -3.17
N GLN A 87 -17.30 12.77 -3.59
CA GLN A 87 -17.56 13.54 -4.82
C GLN A 87 -17.28 12.72 -6.09
N TYR A 88 -16.42 11.70 -6.01
CA TYR A 88 -15.98 10.85 -7.13
C TYR A 88 -16.81 9.55 -7.24
N ASN A 89 -18.12 9.66 -7.04
CA ASN A 89 -19.05 8.52 -7.02
C ASN A 89 -19.62 8.15 -8.41
N GLY A 90 -19.18 8.83 -9.47
CA GLY A 90 -19.63 8.58 -10.84
C GLY A 90 -20.99 9.16 -11.23
N SER A 91 -21.63 9.95 -10.37
CA SER A 91 -22.87 10.66 -10.71
C SER A 91 -22.64 11.84 -11.64
N ASP A 92 -21.46 12.47 -11.56
CA ASP A 92 -21.04 13.53 -12.47
C ASP A 92 -20.10 12.94 -13.54
N PRO A 93 -20.51 12.91 -14.83
CA PRO A 93 -19.69 12.34 -15.91
C PRO A 93 -18.44 13.19 -16.23
N SER A 94 -18.35 14.42 -15.70
CA SER A 94 -17.15 15.25 -15.83
C SER A 94 -16.07 14.93 -14.80
N LEU A 95 -16.40 14.17 -13.76
CA LEU A 95 -15.48 13.72 -12.72
C LEU A 95 -15.07 12.26 -12.92
N PRO A 96 -13.84 11.89 -12.52
CA PRO A 96 -13.44 10.50 -12.46
C PRO A 96 -14.21 9.74 -11.37
N ILE A 97 -14.20 8.42 -11.44
CA ILE A 97 -14.84 7.52 -10.47
C ILE A 97 -13.76 6.89 -9.62
N TYR A 98 -13.81 7.11 -8.31
CA TYR A 98 -12.83 6.59 -7.36
C TYR A 98 -13.45 5.61 -6.38
N ILE A 99 -12.62 4.76 -5.80
CA ILE A 99 -12.98 3.85 -4.70
C ILE A 99 -11.76 3.66 -3.81
N ALA A 100 -11.97 3.50 -2.51
CA ALA A 100 -10.90 3.18 -1.58
C ALA A 100 -10.99 1.72 -1.08
N LEU A 101 -9.83 1.07 -1.00
CA LEU A 101 -9.64 -0.22 -0.32
C LEU A 101 -8.40 -0.14 0.56
N LYS A 102 -8.53 -0.52 1.82
CA LYS A 102 -7.56 -0.38 2.92
C LYS A 102 -6.91 1.01 2.95
N GLY A 103 -7.72 2.04 2.78
CA GLY A 103 -7.23 3.42 2.75
C GLY A 103 -6.41 3.81 1.51
N VAL A 104 -6.32 2.97 0.48
CA VAL A 104 -5.71 3.31 -0.82
C VAL A 104 -6.81 3.65 -1.82
N VAL A 105 -6.68 4.78 -2.51
CA VAL A 105 -7.68 5.26 -3.48
C VAL A 105 -7.28 4.87 -4.90
N TYR A 106 -8.18 4.20 -5.61
CA TYR A 106 -8.01 3.70 -6.97
C TYR A 106 -8.92 4.43 -7.95
N ASP A 107 -8.40 4.68 -9.15
CA ASP A 107 -9.16 5.20 -10.29
C ASP A 107 -9.84 4.06 -11.06
N VAL A 108 -11.16 3.98 -10.92
CA VAL A 108 -12.01 2.98 -11.57
C VAL A 108 -12.85 3.59 -12.70
N THR A 109 -12.48 4.78 -13.19
CA THR A 109 -13.18 5.50 -14.27
C THR A 109 -13.28 4.67 -15.56
N ALA A 110 -12.37 3.73 -15.78
CA ALA A 110 -12.40 2.82 -16.93
C ALA A 110 -13.53 1.78 -16.88
N ARG A 111 -14.26 1.66 -15.76
CA ARG A 111 -15.36 0.69 -15.55
C ARG A 111 -16.67 1.37 -15.13
N PRO A 112 -17.19 2.35 -15.88
CA PRO A 112 -18.44 3.01 -15.53
C PRO A 112 -19.63 2.04 -15.54
N ASP A 113 -19.55 0.94 -16.30
CA ASP A 113 -20.52 -0.16 -16.31
C ASP A 113 -20.73 -0.80 -14.93
N LEU A 114 -19.71 -0.76 -14.07
CA LEU A 114 -19.74 -1.32 -12.72
C LEU A 114 -19.97 -0.25 -11.65
N TYR A 115 -19.27 0.89 -11.74
CA TYR A 115 -19.19 1.87 -10.64
C TYR A 115 -20.03 3.13 -10.84
N ALA A 116 -20.47 3.45 -12.05
CA ALA A 116 -21.37 4.59 -12.26
C ALA A 116 -22.82 4.23 -11.84
N PRO A 117 -23.71 5.20 -11.59
CA PRO A 117 -25.09 4.94 -11.21
C PRO A 117 -25.78 3.92 -12.12
N GLY A 118 -26.35 2.87 -11.51
CA GLY A 118 -26.96 1.73 -12.20
C GLY A 118 -26.07 0.49 -12.33
N GLY A 119 -24.76 0.62 -12.07
CA GLY A 119 -23.83 -0.50 -12.01
C GLY A 119 -23.90 -1.27 -10.70
N GLN A 120 -23.45 -2.53 -10.73
CA GLN A 120 -23.47 -3.44 -9.56
C GLN A 120 -22.58 -2.98 -8.39
N CYS A 121 -21.53 -2.20 -8.68
CA CYS A 121 -20.59 -1.66 -7.69
C CYS A 121 -20.82 -0.16 -7.40
N ALA A 122 -21.87 0.45 -7.97
CA ALA A 122 -22.19 1.86 -7.80
C ALA A 122 -22.29 2.31 -6.32
N PRO A 123 -22.86 1.50 -5.38
CA PRO A 123 -22.94 1.90 -3.98
C PRO A 123 -21.58 2.12 -3.28
N PHE A 124 -20.49 1.59 -3.85
CA PHE A 124 -19.12 1.67 -3.32
C PHE A 124 -18.29 2.79 -3.93
N ALA A 125 -18.73 3.35 -5.05
CA ALA A 125 -18.04 4.48 -5.69
C ALA A 125 -18.03 5.69 -4.75
N GLY A 126 -16.88 6.36 -4.67
CA GLY A 126 -16.63 7.48 -3.78
C GLY A 126 -16.51 7.11 -2.30
N LYS A 127 -16.28 5.84 -1.94
CA LYS A 127 -16.21 5.39 -0.55
C LYS A 127 -15.04 4.45 -0.30
N ASP A 128 -14.69 4.29 0.97
CA ASP A 128 -13.91 3.14 1.41
C ASP A 128 -14.81 1.91 1.49
N ALA A 129 -14.54 0.96 0.60
CA ALA A 129 -15.32 -0.24 0.42
C ALA A 129 -14.66 -1.48 1.06
N SER A 130 -13.58 -1.30 1.83
CA SER A 130 -12.79 -2.39 2.43
C SER A 130 -13.65 -3.43 3.12
N TYR A 131 -14.54 -2.98 4.01
CA TYR A 131 -15.42 -3.86 4.74
C TYR A 131 -16.35 -4.68 3.82
N ALA A 132 -16.97 -4.01 2.84
CA ALA A 132 -17.88 -4.64 1.90
C ALA A 132 -17.15 -5.70 1.05
N PHE A 133 -15.94 -5.39 0.59
CA PHE A 133 -15.13 -6.34 -0.18
C PHE A 133 -14.62 -7.51 0.68
N GLY A 134 -14.32 -7.30 1.97
CA GLY A 134 -14.02 -8.41 2.89
C GLY A 134 -15.21 -9.34 3.11
N LYS A 135 -16.42 -8.78 3.30
CA LYS A 135 -17.66 -9.57 3.37
C LYS A 135 -18.04 -10.26 2.06
N SER A 136 -17.41 -9.88 0.94
CA SER A 136 -17.57 -10.54 -0.36
C SER A 136 -16.86 -11.90 -0.45
N ALA A 137 -16.28 -12.45 0.63
CA ALA A 137 -15.78 -13.83 0.66
C ALA A 137 -16.81 -14.86 0.13
N ARG A 138 -18.12 -14.56 0.25
CA ARG A 138 -19.24 -15.35 -0.30
C ARG A 138 -19.80 -14.84 -1.64
N GLY A 139 -19.07 -13.96 -2.33
CA GLY A 139 -19.44 -13.33 -3.60
C GLY A 139 -20.17 -11.98 -3.48
N LEU A 140 -20.08 -11.16 -4.54
CA LEU A 140 -20.66 -9.81 -4.66
C LEU A 140 -22.19 -9.76 -4.50
N LYS A 141 -22.89 -10.90 -4.66
CA LYS A 141 -24.36 -11.00 -4.59
C LYS A 141 -24.94 -10.74 -3.18
N ASN A 142 -24.11 -10.83 -2.14
CA ASN A 142 -24.55 -10.62 -0.75
C ASN A 142 -24.11 -9.26 -0.17
N LEU A 143 -23.60 -8.34 -0.99
CA LEU A 143 -23.31 -6.97 -0.55
C LEU A 143 -24.62 -6.17 -0.45
N THR A 144 -25.20 -6.14 0.75
CA THR A 144 -26.29 -5.21 1.06
C THR A 144 -25.73 -3.83 1.43
N LEU A 145 -26.42 -2.78 1.01
CA LEU A 145 -26.09 -1.36 1.29
C LEU A 145 -25.92 -1.05 2.79
N ASP A 146 -26.42 -1.91 3.67
CA ASP A 146 -26.44 -1.77 5.13
C ASP A 146 -25.08 -1.87 5.84
N LYS A 147 -23.96 -2.04 5.13
CA LYS A 147 -22.65 -2.20 5.79
C LYS A 147 -21.48 -1.48 5.13
N VAL A 148 -21.65 -0.21 4.75
CA VAL A 148 -20.49 0.68 4.59
C VAL A 148 -20.02 1.09 5.99
N LYS A 149 -19.15 0.26 6.59
CA LYS A 149 -18.38 0.63 7.78
C LYS A 149 -16.93 0.84 7.34
N SER A 150 -16.30 1.91 7.82
CA SER A 150 -14.86 2.14 7.66
C SER A 150 -14.02 1.16 8.50
N ASP A 151 -14.62 0.59 9.54
CA ASP A 151 -13.93 -0.28 10.49
C ASP A 151 -13.92 -1.74 10.00
N VAL A 152 -12.73 -2.20 9.64
CA VAL A 152 -12.46 -3.57 9.19
C VAL A 152 -12.14 -4.53 10.35
N SER A 153 -12.11 -4.06 11.61
CA SER A 153 -11.80 -4.91 12.78
C SER A 153 -12.84 -6.00 13.04
N GLU A 154 -14.04 -5.87 12.48
CA GLU A 154 -15.12 -6.87 12.54
C GLU A 154 -15.00 -7.97 11.45
N LEU A 155 -13.95 -7.93 10.62
CA LEU A 155 -13.68 -8.99 9.64
C LEU A 155 -12.96 -10.17 10.31
N ASN A 156 -13.39 -11.39 10.02
CA ASN A 156 -12.65 -12.59 10.40
C ASN A 156 -11.48 -12.86 9.42
N GLU A 157 -10.68 -13.89 9.69
CA GLU A 157 -9.49 -14.22 8.90
C GLU A 157 -9.80 -14.53 7.42
N GLU A 158 -10.88 -15.26 7.14
CA GLU A 158 -11.34 -15.59 5.78
C GLU A 158 -11.79 -14.32 5.01
N GLU A 159 -12.50 -13.42 5.69
CA GLU A 159 -12.96 -12.16 5.13
C GLU A 159 -11.80 -11.17 4.91
N LEU A 160 -10.79 -11.21 5.77
CA LEU A 160 -9.56 -10.43 5.60
C LEU A 160 -8.76 -10.94 4.39
N GLU A 161 -8.61 -12.26 4.24
CA GLU A 161 -7.96 -12.86 3.07
C GLU A 161 -8.69 -12.49 1.77
N ALA A 162 -10.02 -12.53 1.78
CA ALA A 162 -10.81 -12.08 0.64
C ALA A 162 -10.54 -10.59 0.30
N LEU A 163 -10.44 -9.72 1.31
CA LEU A 163 -10.07 -8.33 1.11
C LEU A 163 -8.66 -8.17 0.55
N GLU A 164 -7.66 -8.90 1.06
CA GLU A 164 -6.29 -8.85 0.54
C GLU A 164 -6.23 -9.28 -0.93
N ASN A 165 -6.97 -10.33 -1.31
CA ASN A 165 -7.06 -10.78 -2.69
C ASN A 165 -7.66 -9.71 -3.61
N TRP A 166 -8.68 -9.00 -3.12
CA TRP A 166 -9.23 -7.85 -3.85
C TRP A 166 -8.23 -6.71 -3.95
N VAL A 167 -7.55 -6.34 -2.87
CA VAL A 167 -6.51 -5.29 -2.90
C VAL A 167 -5.42 -5.63 -3.91
N ALA A 168 -4.90 -6.85 -3.89
CA ALA A 168 -3.91 -7.32 -4.86
C ALA A 168 -4.43 -7.21 -6.31
N TYR A 169 -5.68 -7.61 -6.56
CA TYR A 169 -6.30 -7.43 -7.88
C TYR A 169 -6.36 -5.94 -8.27
N TYR A 170 -6.84 -5.06 -7.38
CA TYR A 170 -7.00 -3.64 -7.68
C TYR A 170 -5.68 -2.92 -7.91
N GLU A 171 -4.63 -3.25 -7.16
CA GLU A 171 -3.28 -2.70 -7.37
C GLU A 171 -2.72 -3.04 -8.75
N THR A 172 -3.12 -4.19 -9.32
CA THR A 172 -2.72 -4.57 -10.68
C THR A 172 -3.65 -4.03 -11.76
N ALA A 173 -4.94 -3.91 -11.47
CA ALA A 173 -5.98 -3.58 -12.44
C ALA A 173 -6.22 -2.07 -12.61
N TYR A 174 -5.97 -1.28 -11.57
CA TYR A 174 -6.34 0.14 -11.52
C TYR A 174 -5.18 1.02 -11.06
N LYS A 175 -5.25 2.29 -11.48
CA LYS A 175 -4.26 3.29 -11.09
C LYS A 175 -4.51 3.76 -9.65
N ILE A 176 -3.48 3.78 -8.82
CA ILE A 176 -3.54 4.43 -7.50
C ILE A 176 -3.47 5.95 -7.67
N VAL A 177 -4.43 6.66 -7.07
CA VAL A 177 -4.56 8.14 -7.15
C VAL A 177 -4.47 8.85 -5.82
N GLY A 178 -4.35 8.11 -4.71
CA GLY A 178 -4.10 8.70 -3.39
C GLY A 178 -4.36 7.74 -2.24
N ARG A 179 -4.54 8.30 -1.05
CA ARG A 179 -4.85 7.57 0.19
C ARG A 179 -5.89 8.32 1.02
N MET A 180 -6.57 7.60 1.90
CA MET A 180 -7.46 8.18 2.91
C MET A 180 -6.64 8.83 4.03
N THR A 181 -7.21 9.87 4.66
CA THR A 181 -6.65 10.52 5.86
C THR A 181 -7.66 10.58 7.00
#